data_AF-A0AA36C7W3-F1
#
_entry.id   AF-A0AA36C7W3-F1
#
_cell.length_a   1.000
_cell.length_b   1.000
_cell.length_c   1.000
_cell.angle_alpha   90.00
_cell.angle_beta   90.00
_cell.angle_gamma   90.00
#
_symmetry.space_group_name_H-M   'P 1'
#
loop_
_entity.id
_entity.type
_entity.pdbx_description
1 polymer ?
#
loop_
_entity_poly.entity_id
_entity_poly.type
_entity_poly.pdbx_seq_one_letter_code
_entity_poly.pdbx_strand_id
1 'polypeptide(L)'
;MFEWIWDWWMALLRYLGFKCHYKILLTGLDNSGKSTLLHMLADEPKTQRLENPPGIRATFGEQLIFDEFHIHVYDLGGMPLPGGNFKAQLPTFDAIIFLIDATDKARFAEAKEWMKPILADVRIPEIPILILANKIDRPNAVDEHEIIFQFGLEEMCTGKEASLPERPLEVFMTSIVARQGYGQGFKWLQQRLRE
;
A
#
# COMPACT_ATOMS: atom_id res chain seq x y z
N MET A 1 23.00 -20.56 -4.97
CA MET A 1 23.86 -20.86 -6.14
C MET A 1 23.21 -20.49 -7.48
N PHE A 2 21.88 -20.26 -7.55
CA PHE A 2 21.16 -19.92 -8.79
C PHE A 2 20.53 -18.51 -8.84
N GLU A 3 20.58 -17.72 -7.76
CA GLU A 3 19.99 -16.36 -7.72
C GLU A 3 20.58 -15.44 -8.79
N TRP A 4 21.88 -15.53 -9.07
CA TRP A 4 22.54 -14.71 -10.09
C TRP A 4 22.00 -14.93 -11.52
N ILE A 5 21.51 -16.15 -11.83
CA ILE A 5 20.91 -16.46 -13.13
C ILE A 5 19.51 -15.85 -13.20
N TRP A 6 18.78 -15.90 -12.09
CA TRP A 6 17.46 -15.33 -11.96
C TRP A 6 17.50 -13.81 -12.10
N ASP A 7 18.42 -13.14 -11.39
CA ASP A 7 18.60 -11.69 -11.46
C ASP A 7 19.00 -11.23 -12.86
N TRP A 8 19.91 -11.97 -13.49
CA TRP A 8 20.33 -11.69 -14.87
C TRP A 8 19.18 -11.91 -15.87
N TRP A 9 18.41 -12.98 -15.70
CA TRP A 9 17.26 -13.28 -16.55
C TRP A 9 16.15 -12.25 -16.38
N MET A 10 15.84 -11.84 -15.15
CA MET A 10 14.89 -10.77 -14.86
C MET A 10 15.37 -9.42 -15.41
N ALA A 11 16.67 -9.12 -15.32
CA ALA A 11 17.25 -7.93 -15.94
C ALA A 11 17.14 -7.96 -17.46
N LEU A 12 17.35 -9.11 -18.10
CA LEU A 12 17.18 -9.30 -19.53
C LEU A 12 15.72 -9.14 -19.96
N LEU A 13 14.78 -9.74 -19.22
CA LEU A 13 13.34 -9.58 -19.48
C LEU A 13 12.92 -8.11 -19.38
N ARG A 14 13.39 -7.39 -18.35
CA ARG A 14 13.16 -5.94 -18.21
C ARG A 14 13.78 -5.15 -19.38
N TYR A 15 15.00 -5.49 -19.78
CA TYR A 15 15.67 -4.86 -20.94
C TYR A 15 14.92 -5.10 -22.26
N LEU A 16 14.33 -6.29 -22.42
CA LEU A 16 13.50 -6.65 -23.57
C LEU A 16 12.07 -6.06 -23.49
N GLY A 17 11.75 -5.31 -22.43
CA GLY A 17 10.46 -4.63 -22.27
C GLY A 17 9.34 -5.48 -21.67
N PHE A 18 9.64 -6.66 -21.13
CA PHE A 18 8.68 -7.41 -20.32
C PHE A 18 8.51 -6.71 -18.98
N LYS A 19 7.30 -6.19 -18.74
CA LYS A 19 6.95 -5.57 -17.46
C LYS A 19 6.59 -6.65 -16.45
N CYS A 20 7.21 -6.62 -15.28
CA CYS A 20 6.73 -7.38 -14.12
C CYS A 20 5.51 -6.64 -13.58
N HIS A 21 4.35 -7.30 -13.58
CA HIS A 21 3.12 -6.71 -13.07
C HIS A 21 2.97 -7.07 -11.59
N TYR A 22 3.03 -6.06 -10.72
CA TYR A 22 2.90 -6.27 -9.27
C TYR A 22 1.48 -5.99 -8.80
N LYS A 23 0.88 -6.93 -8.06
CA LYS A 23 -0.45 -6.82 -7.48
C LYS A 23 -0.40 -6.10 -6.14
N ILE A 24 -0.83 -4.84 -6.09
CA ILE A 24 -0.85 -4.04 -4.86
C ILE A 24 -2.25 -4.03 -4.24
N LEU A 25 -2.34 -4.25 -2.94
CA LEU A 25 -3.56 -4.02 -2.16
C LEU A 25 -3.60 -2.58 -1.62
N LEU A 26 -4.55 -1.76 -2.06
CA LEU A 26 -4.85 -0.46 -1.41
C LEU A 26 -5.99 -0.62 -0.40
N THR A 27 -5.74 -0.32 0.87
CA THR A 27 -6.71 -0.47 1.97
C THR A 27 -6.62 0.68 3.00
N GLY A 28 -7.57 0.71 3.94
CA GLY A 28 -7.73 1.74 4.97
C GLY A 28 -9.20 2.08 5.19
N LEU A 29 -9.50 2.84 6.25
CA LEU A 29 -10.88 3.25 6.58
C LEU A 29 -11.52 4.08 5.46
N ASP A 30 -12.85 4.21 5.50
CA ASP A 30 -13.54 5.20 4.68
C ASP A 30 -12.99 6.61 4.94
N ASN A 31 -13.08 7.45 3.90
CA ASN A 31 -12.61 8.82 3.92
C ASN A 31 -11.10 8.98 4.14
N SER A 32 -10.27 7.92 4.20
CA SER A 32 -8.81 8.06 4.32
C SER A 32 -8.14 8.64 3.06
N GLY A 33 -8.81 8.60 1.91
CA GLY A 33 -8.34 9.17 0.63
C GLY A 33 -7.99 8.15 -0.45
N LYS A 34 -8.40 6.89 -0.30
CA LYS A 34 -8.14 5.79 -1.26
C LYS A 34 -8.63 6.11 -2.68
N SER A 35 -9.90 6.50 -2.82
CA SER A 35 -10.48 6.84 -4.12
C SER A 35 -9.85 8.10 -4.72
N THR A 36 -9.46 9.06 -3.88
CA THR A 36 -8.72 10.25 -4.33
C THR A 36 -7.34 9.89 -4.85
N LEU A 37 -6.63 8.98 -4.18
CA LEU A 37 -5.33 8.47 -4.65
C LEU A 37 -5.48 7.79 -6.00
N LEU A 38 -6.50 6.93 -6.14
CA LEU A 38 -6.79 6.29 -7.42
C LEU A 38 -7.09 7.28 -8.53
N HIS A 39 -7.93 8.27 -8.28
CA HIS A 39 -8.25 9.28 -9.29
C HIS A 39 -6.99 10.05 -9.69
N MET A 40 -6.15 10.42 -8.73
CA MET A 40 -4.88 11.10 -9.01
C MET A 40 -3.93 10.23 -9.83
N LEU A 41 -3.92 8.92 -9.59
CA LEU A 41 -3.14 7.97 -10.40
C LEU A 41 -3.78 7.74 -11.77
N ALA A 42 -5.11 7.66 -11.87
CA ALA A 42 -5.86 7.42 -13.11
C ALA A 42 -5.79 8.59 -14.10
N ASP A 43 -5.57 9.81 -13.58
CA ASP A 43 -5.34 11.01 -14.40
C ASP A 43 -3.91 11.06 -14.98
N GLU A 44 -3.02 10.13 -14.59
CA GLU A 44 -1.69 10.05 -15.17
C GLU A 44 -1.74 9.50 -16.60
N PRO A 45 -0.95 10.03 -17.55
CA PRO A 45 -0.99 9.62 -18.96
C PRO A 45 -0.71 8.12 -19.21
N LYS A 46 -0.23 7.40 -18.20
CA LYS A 46 0.24 6.01 -18.27
C LYS A 46 -0.73 4.99 -17.66
N THR A 47 -1.96 5.38 -17.31
CA THR A 47 -2.89 4.47 -16.62
C THR A 47 -3.99 3.87 -17.48
N GLN A 48 -4.32 2.61 -17.19
CA GLN A 48 -5.44 1.88 -17.78
C GLN A 48 -6.33 1.31 -16.67
N ARG A 49 -7.65 1.43 -16.83
CA ARG A 49 -8.65 0.79 -15.95
C ARG A 49 -8.84 -0.68 -16.36
N LEU A 50 -8.84 -1.59 -15.40
CA LEU A 50 -9.14 -3.02 -15.62
C LEU A 50 -10.41 -3.46 -14.88
N GLU A 51 -11.05 -4.52 -15.39
CA GLU A 51 -12.23 -5.15 -14.78
C GLU A 51 -11.87 -6.12 -13.64
N ASN A 52 -12.80 -6.36 -12.72
CA ASN A 52 -12.56 -7.12 -11.50
C ASN A 52 -12.39 -8.64 -11.72
N PRO A 53 -11.55 -9.34 -10.92
CA PRO A 53 -11.35 -10.78 -11.04
C PRO A 53 -12.52 -11.53 -10.36
N PRO A 54 -12.82 -12.77 -10.77
CA PRO A 54 -13.90 -13.56 -10.16
C PRO A 54 -13.64 -13.85 -8.67
N GLY A 55 -14.65 -13.70 -7.81
CA GLY A 55 -14.58 -14.07 -6.38
C GLY A 55 -14.15 -12.95 -5.42
N ILE A 56 -13.81 -11.76 -5.93
CA ILE A 56 -13.59 -10.54 -5.13
C ILE A 56 -14.82 -9.64 -5.31
N ARG A 57 -15.69 -9.55 -4.30
CA ARG A 57 -16.64 -8.42 -4.21
C ARG A 57 -15.89 -7.21 -3.65
N ALA A 58 -15.05 -6.59 -4.50
CA ALA A 58 -14.65 -5.21 -4.27
C ALA A 58 -15.90 -4.37 -4.54
N THR A 59 -16.49 -3.80 -3.50
CA THR A 59 -17.74 -3.02 -3.61
C THR A 59 -17.58 -1.83 -4.56
N PHE A 60 -16.34 -1.38 -4.79
CA PHE A 60 -15.95 -0.44 -5.85
C PHE A 60 -14.62 -0.91 -6.45
N GLY A 61 -14.70 -1.83 -7.40
CA GLY A 61 -13.50 -2.38 -8.02
C GLY A 61 -13.01 -1.52 -9.18
N GLU A 62 -12.10 -0.61 -8.87
CA GLU A 62 -11.21 -0.01 -9.85
C GLU A 62 -9.86 -0.70 -9.74
N GLN A 63 -9.44 -1.37 -10.81
CA GLN A 63 -8.06 -1.77 -10.99
C GLN A 63 -7.38 -0.72 -11.86
N LEU A 64 -6.23 -0.24 -11.43
CA LEU A 64 -5.41 0.68 -12.22
C LEU A 64 -4.06 0.05 -12.50
N ILE A 65 -3.62 0.13 -13.75
CA ILE A 65 -2.22 -0.10 -14.10
C ILE A 65 -1.50 1.24 -13.97
N PHE A 66 -0.64 1.42 -12.96
CA PHE A 66 0.25 2.58 -12.85
C PHE A 66 1.70 2.10 -13.01
N ASP A 67 2.32 2.43 -14.15
CA ASP A 67 3.68 2.02 -14.51
C ASP A 67 3.87 0.49 -14.64
N GLU A 68 4.42 -0.16 -13.59
CA GLU A 68 4.59 -1.63 -13.44
C GLU A 68 3.58 -2.22 -12.42
N PHE A 69 2.74 -1.38 -11.81
CA PHE A 69 1.83 -1.78 -10.73
C PHE A 69 0.40 -2.03 -11.21
N HIS A 70 -0.12 -3.20 -10.88
CA HIS A 70 -1.54 -3.53 -10.89
C HIS A 70 -2.11 -3.26 -9.51
N ILE A 71 -2.68 -2.07 -9.35
CA ILE A 71 -3.23 -1.63 -8.06
C ILE A 71 -4.67 -2.12 -7.97
N HIS A 72 -4.92 -3.01 -7.01
CA HIS A 72 -6.25 -3.48 -6.63
C HIS A 72 -6.70 -2.75 -5.38
N VAL A 73 -7.83 -2.04 -5.50
CA VAL A 73 -8.36 -1.26 -4.39
C VAL A 73 -9.49 -1.99 -3.71
N TYR A 74 -9.38 -2.05 -2.39
CA TYR A 74 -10.39 -2.56 -1.52
C TYR A 74 -10.94 -1.40 -0.72
N ASP A 75 -12.04 -0.83 -1.19
CA ASP A 75 -12.84 0.07 -0.37
C ASP A 75 -13.84 -0.74 0.44
N LEU A 76 -13.58 -0.83 1.73
CA LEU A 76 -14.42 -1.54 2.69
C LEU A 76 -15.07 -0.58 3.71
N GLY A 77 -15.10 0.71 3.38
CA GLY A 77 -15.68 1.77 4.20
C GLY A 77 -17.03 1.39 4.83
N GLY A 78 -17.11 1.44 6.16
CA GLY A 78 -18.32 1.17 6.93
C GLY A 78 -18.80 -0.29 7.02
N MET A 79 -18.05 -1.26 6.47
CA MET A 79 -18.33 -2.69 6.65
C MET A 79 -17.48 -3.27 7.79
N PRO A 80 -17.99 -4.28 8.54
CA PRO A 80 -17.17 -4.97 9.53
C PRO A 80 -15.91 -5.54 8.87
N LEU A 81 -14.83 -5.62 9.66
CA LEU A 81 -13.54 -6.20 9.29
C LEU A 81 -13.73 -7.36 8.31
N PRO A 82 -13.05 -7.33 7.15
CA PRO A 82 -13.29 -8.34 6.15
C PRO A 82 -12.84 -9.67 6.77
N GLY A 83 -13.79 -10.59 6.90
CA GLY A 83 -13.61 -11.84 7.64
C GLY A 83 -12.56 -12.76 7.03
N GLY A 84 -12.68 -14.07 7.27
CA GLY A 84 -11.69 -15.07 6.83
C GLY A 84 -11.30 -15.01 5.34
N ASN A 85 -12.21 -14.54 4.47
CA ASN A 85 -11.97 -14.45 3.02
C ASN A 85 -10.91 -13.40 2.63
N PHE A 86 -10.81 -12.27 3.33
CA PHE A 86 -9.78 -11.26 3.02
C PHE A 86 -8.40 -11.73 3.45
N LYS A 87 -8.30 -12.32 4.63
CA LYS A 87 -7.06 -12.96 5.10
C LYS A 87 -6.58 -14.05 4.15
N ALA A 88 -7.46 -14.76 3.47
CA ALA A 88 -7.08 -15.77 2.47
C ALA A 88 -6.47 -15.15 1.20
N GLN A 89 -6.77 -13.89 0.89
CA GLN A 89 -6.28 -13.19 -0.31
C GLN A 89 -4.99 -12.40 -0.06
N LEU A 90 -4.64 -12.09 1.19
CA LEU A 90 -3.43 -11.33 1.53
C LEU A 90 -2.15 -11.90 0.87
N PRO A 91 -1.90 -13.23 0.85
CA PRO A 91 -0.71 -13.78 0.20
C PRO A 91 -0.69 -13.67 -1.33
N THR A 92 -1.78 -13.22 -1.95
CA THR A 92 -1.86 -13.05 -3.41
C THR A 92 -1.38 -11.68 -3.88
N PHE A 93 -1.10 -10.75 -2.96
CA PHE A 93 -0.58 -9.43 -3.26
C PHE A 93 0.95 -9.44 -3.13
N ASP A 94 1.60 -8.59 -3.91
CA ASP A 94 3.04 -8.37 -3.83
C ASP A 94 3.37 -7.24 -2.84
N ALA A 95 2.43 -6.32 -2.59
CA ALA A 95 2.58 -5.20 -1.66
C ALA A 95 1.25 -4.73 -1.10
N ILE A 96 1.29 -4.04 0.03
CA ILE A 96 0.13 -3.44 0.68
C ILE A 96 0.36 -1.95 0.88
N ILE A 97 -0.61 -1.12 0.51
CA ILE A 97 -0.66 0.31 0.80
C ILE A 97 -1.83 0.56 1.75
N PHE A 98 -1.55 1.11 2.92
CA PHE A 98 -2.54 1.43 3.94
C PHE A 98 -2.67 2.95 4.10
N LEU A 99 -3.87 3.51 3.88
CA LEU A 99 -4.13 4.94 4.06
C LEU A 99 -4.75 5.24 5.42
N ILE A 100 -4.18 6.23 6.09
CA ILE A 100 -4.67 6.81 7.35
C ILE A 100 -5.07 8.25 7.09
N ASP A 101 -6.20 8.70 7.61
CA ASP A 101 -6.52 10.13 7.67
C ASP A 101 -5.79 10.75 8.87
N ALA A 102 -4.69 11.47 8.65
CA ALA A 102 -3.88 12.06 9.73
C ALA A 102 -4.64 13.14 10.54
N THR A 103 -5.84 13.55 10.12
CA THR A 103 -6.62 14.58 10.80
C THR A 103 -7.69 14.01 11.72
N ASP A 104 -7.98 12.71 11.58
CA ASP A 104 -9.11 12.06 12.22
C ASP A 104 -8.68 11.20 13.43
N LYS A 105 -8.12 11.88 14.44
CA LYS A 105 -7.64 11.26 15.68
C LYS A 105 -8.69 10.37 16.35
N ALA A 106 -9.97 10.74 16.26
CA ALA A 106 -11.07 10.02 16.87
C ALA A 106 -11.22 8.59 16.32
N ARG A 107 -10.81 8.35 15.07
CA ARG A 107 -10.88 7.05 14.40
C ARG A 107 -9.54 6.32 14.30
N PHE A 108 -8.48 6.79 14.98
CA PHE A 108 -7.19 6.09 14.99
C PHE A 108 -7.29 4.69 15.60
N ALA A 109 -8.05 4.54 16.69
CA ALA A 109 -8.27 3.22 17.30
C ALA A 109 -8.98 2.25 16.34
N GLU A 110 -9.98 2.75 15.60
CA GLU A 110 -10.69 1.96 14.58
C GLU A 110 -9.74 1.58 13.43
N ALA A 111 -8.95 2.53 12.93
CA ALA A 111 -7.98 2.30 11.87
C ALA A 111 -6.88 1.31 12.30
N LYS A 112 -6.45 1.37 13.56
CA LYS A 112 -5.49 0.42 14.13
C LYS A 112 -6.05 -0.99 14.20
N GLU A 113 -7.27 -1.16 14.70
CA GLU A 113 -7.93 -2.47 14.71
C GLU A 113 -8.19 -2.99 13.28
N TRP A 114 -8.40 -2.09 12.31
CA TRP A 114 -8.45 -2.43 10.90
C TRP A 114 -7.12 -2.96 10.34
N MET A 115 -6.00 -2.37 10.74
CA MET A 115 -4.66 -2.73 10.28
C MET A 115 -4.10 -3.98 10.94
N LYS A 116 -4.49 -4.25 12.19
CA LYS A 116 -3.97 -5.34 13.02
C LYS A 116 -4.01 -6.73 12.36
N PRO A 117 -5.08 -7.16 11.66
CA PRO A 117 -5.08 -8.42 10.92
C PRO A 117 -4.02 -8.52 9.82
N ILE A 118 -3.66 -7.40 9.21
CA ILE A 118 -2.63 -7.33 8.15
C ILE A 118 -1.26 -7.46 8.79
N LEU A 119 -1.02 -6.72 9.88
CA LEU A 119 0.27 -6.75 10.58
C LEU A 119 0.57 -8.12 11.20
N ALA A 120 -0.45 -8.80 11.74
CA ALA A 120 -0.32 -10.07 12.46
C ALA A 120 -0.25 -11.31 11.55
N ASP A 121 -0.43 -11.17 10.24
CA ASP A 121 -0.44 -12.32 9.34
C ASP A 121 0.99 -12.80 9.04
N VAL A 122 1.37 -13.90 9.70
CA VAL A 122 2.68 -14.56 9.55
C VAL A 122 2.90 -15.23 8.19
N ARG A 123 1.88 -15.30 7.34
CA ARG A 123 1.99 -15.87 5.98
C ARG A 123 2.54 -14.88 4.96
N ILE A 124 2.68 -13.61 5.34
CA ILE A 124 3.15 -12.51 4.50
C ILE A 124 4.37 -11.79 5.10
N PRO A 125 5.39 -12.51 5.63
CA PRO A 125 6.50 -11.88 6.33
C PRO A 125 7.36 -11.02 5.40
N GLU A 126 7.30 -11.24 4.08
CA GLU A 126 8.12 -10.52 3.10
C GLU A 126 7.34 -9.42 2.36
N ILE A 127 6.01 -9.36 2.50
CA ILE A 127 5.21 -8.38 1.75
C ILE A 127 5.45 -6.98 2.33
N PRO A 128 5.98 -6.03 1.55
CA PRO A 128 6.19 -4.67 2.01
C PRO A 128 4.85 -3.96 2.28
N ILE A 129 4.80 -3.23 3.39
CA ILE A 129 3.64 -2.44 3.83
C ILE A 129 4.00 -0.96 3.81
N LEU A 130 3.43 -0.23 2.86
CA LEU A 130 3.53 1.22 2.78
C LEU A 130 2.35 1.86 3.51
N ILE A 131 2.61 2.66 4.54
CA ILE A 131 1.58 3.42 5.25
C ILE A 131 1.61 4.86 4.74
N LEU A 132 0.49 5.34 4.21
CA LEU A 132 0.32 6.73 3.79
C LEU A 132 -0.57 7.47 4.80
N ALA A 133 0.05 8.27 5.65
CA ALA A 133 -0.65 9.18 6.55
C ALA A 133 -1.05 10.43 5.75
N ASN A 134 -2.30 10.46 5.30
CA ASN A 134 -2.82 11.43 4.34
C ASN A 134 -3.48 12.64 5.01
N LYS A 135 -3.71 13.69 4.21
CA LYS A 135 -4.37 14.96 4.57
C LYS A 135 -3.53 15.90 5.43
N ILE A 136 -2.20 15.86 5.27
CA ILE A 136 -1.28 16.78 5.96
C ILE A 136 -1.46 18.26 5.58
N ASP A 137 -2.19 18.53 4.50
CA ASP A 137 -2.59 19.88 4.10
C ASP A 137 -3.60 20.53 5.06
N ARG A 138 -4.23 19.75 5.94
CA ARG A 138 -5.24 20.23 6.87
C ARG A 138 -4.61 20.65 8.21
N PRO A 139 -5.14 21.70 8.87
CA PRO A 139 -4.54 22.27 10.08
C PRO A 139 -4.52 21.35 11.30
N ASN A 140 -5.34 20.30 11.32
CA ASN A 140 -5.43 19.35 12.42
C ASN A 140 -4.67 18.04 12.16
N ALA A 141 -3.88 17.98 11.09
CA ALA A 141 -3.10 16.81 10.77
C ALA A 141 -2.04 16.57 11.86
N VAL A 142 -1.92 15.32 12.30
CA VAL A 142 -0.84 14.91 13.18
C VAL A 142 0.47 14.79 12.42
N ASP A 143 1.59 14.85 13.14
CA ASP A 143 2.89 14.53 12.61
C ASP A 143 3.12 13.01 12.49
N GLU A 144 4.23 12.65 11.88
CA GLU A 144 4.61 11.25 11.64
C GLU A 144 4.83 10.48 12.94
N HIS A 145 5.43 11.13 13.95
CA HIS A 145 5.75 10.51 15.23
C HIS A 145 4.46 10.09 15.97
N GLU A 146 3.45 10.95 15.97
CA GLU A 146 2.14 10.64 16.54
C GLU A 146 1.44 9.50 15.81
N ILE A 147 1.55 9.39 14.47
CA ILE A 147 1.01 8.24 13.72
C ILE A 147 1.71 6.95 14.16
N ILE A 148 3.05 6.95 14.18
CA ILE A 148 3.83 5.77 14.57
C ILE A 148 3.43 5.32 15.98
N PHE A 149 3.37 6.26 16.93
CA PHE A 149 3.00 5.99 18.32
C PHE A 149 1.57 5.44 18.45
N GLN A 150 0.58 6.12 17.86
CA GLN A 150 -0.82 5.72 17.99
C GLN A 150 -1.07 4.34 17.37
N PHE A 151 -0.40 4.03 16.26
CA PHE A 151 -0.53 2.75 15.58
C PHE A 151 0.41 1.65 16.12
N GLY A 152 1.33 1.97 17.03
CA GLY A 152 2.25 1.02 17.65
C GLY A 152 3.27 0.47 16.65
N LEU A 153 3.89 1.35 15.86
CA LEU A 153 4.78 1.00 14.75
C LEU A 153 6.26 1.27 15.05
N GLU A 154 6.60 1.71 16.25
CA GLU A 154 7.95 2.12 16.66
C GLU A 154 8.99 1.04 16.41
N GLU A 155 8.66 -0.21 16.73
CA GLU A 155 9.54 -1.37 16.57
C GLU A 155 9.31 -2.09 15.23
N MET A 156 8.39 -1.61 14.39
CA MET A 156 8.03 -2.25 13.12
C MET A 156 8.56 -1.49 11.89
N CYS A 157 8.87 -0.20 12.03
CA CYS A 157 9.38 0.59 10.91
C CYS A 157 10.81 0.17 10.58
N THR A 158 11.05 -0.23 9.33
CA THR A 158 12.36 -0.76 8.88
C THR A 158 13.33 0.33 8.43
N GLY A 159 12.87 1.59 8.38
CA GLY A 159 13.62 2.73 7.90
C GLY A 159 13.40 2.99 6.41
N LYS A 160 13.41 4.29 6.06
CA LYS A 160 13.23 4.77 4.68
C LYS A 160 14.40 4.44 3.76
N GLU A 161 15.58 4.16 4.31
CA GLU A 161 16.82 3.97 3.54
C GLU A 161 17.49 2.59 3.72
N ALA A 162 17.20 1.86 4.80
CA ALA A 162 17.90 0.61 5.14
C ALA A 162 17.12 -0.63 4.69
N SER A 163 17.77 -1.58 4.02
CA SER A 163 17.22 -2.93 3.80
C SER A 163 17.51 -3.76 5.05
N LEU A 164 16.52 -3.86 5.94
CA LEU A 164 16.57 -4.75 7.10
C LEU A 164 16.01 -6.13 6.73
N PRO A 165 16.46 -7.21 7.38
CA PRO A 165 15.97 -8.57 7.12
C PRO A 165 14.52 -8.81 7.61
N GLU A 166 13.88 -7.80 8.19
CA GLU A 166 12.51 -7.84 8.68
C GLU A 166 11.53 -7.36 7.61
N ARG A 167 10.22 -7.62 7.81
CA ARG A 167 9.18 -7.20 6.86
C ARG A 167 9.28 -5.70 6.58
N PRO A 168 9.47 -5.26 5.32
CA PRO A 168 9.58 -3.83 5.03
C PRO A 168 8.26 -3.12 5.39
N LEU A 169 8.33 -2.17 6.31
CA LEU A 169 7.18 -1.37 6.71
C LEU A 169 7.66 0.05 6.97
N GLU A 170 6.95 1.03 6.40
CA GLU A 170 7.33 2.43 6.57
C GLU A 170 6.15 3.39 6.41
N VAL A 171 6.23 4.51 7.13
CA VAL A 171 5.20 5.57 7.15
C VAL A 171 5.67 6.76 6.31
N PHE A 172 4.78 7.25 5.45
CA PHE A 172 4.98 8.47 4.69
C PHE A 172 3.82 9.44 4.91
N MET A 173 4.17 10.66 5.30
CA MET A 173 3.25 11.78 5.41
C MET A 173 2.89 12.30 4.03
N THR A 174 1.60 12.43 3.72
CA THR A 174 1.12 12.75 2.37
C THR A 174 -0.04 13.74 2.35
N SER A 175 -0.09 14.54 1.28
CA SER A 175 -1.29 15.23 0.86
C SER A 175 -1.59 14.82 -0.57
N ILE A 176 -2.53 13.89 -0.71
CA ILE A 176 -2.91 13.39 -2.03
C ILE A 176 -3.50 14.52 -2.88
N VAL A 177 -4.34 15.37 -2.28
CA VAL A 177 -4.96 16.51 -2.97
C VAL A 177 -3.93 17.54 -3.44
N ALA A 178 -2.86 17.77 -2.67
CA ALA A 178 -1.78 18.68 -3.04
C ALA A 178 -0.69 18.01 -3.90
N ARG A 179 -0.83 16.73 -4.25
CA ARG A 179 0.17 15.94 -4.98
C ARG A 179 1.52 15.82 -4.28
N GLN A 180 1.51 15.66 -2.95
CA GLN A 180 2.71 15.68 -2.11
C GLN A 180 2.88 14.39 -1.28
N GLY A 181 4.13 13.97 -1.11
CA GLY A 181 4.54 12.88 -0.22
C GLY A 181 4.38 11.48 -0.81
N TYR A 182 3.22 11.13 -1.38
CA TYR A 182 2.95 9.75 -1.80
C TYR A 182 3.93 9.23 -2.86
N GLY A 183 4.44 10.09 -3.75
CA GLY A 183 5.44 9.71 -4.74
C GLY A 183 6.74 9.18 -4.13
N GLN A 184 7.15 9.65 -2.94
CA GLN A 184 8.30 9.11 -2.23
C GLN A 184 8.00 7.72 -1.66
N GLY A 185 6.80 7.52 -1.11
CA GLY A 185 6.32 6.22 -0.65
C GLY A 185 6.26 5.19 -1.77
N PHE A 186 5.74 5.55 -2.95
CA PHE A 186 5.73 4.65 -4.12
C PHE A 186 7.14 4.31 -4.60
N LYS A 187 8.10 5.25 -4.56
CA LYS A 187 9.50 4.96 -4.89
C LYS A 187 10.15 4.01 -3.90
N TRP A 188 9.89 4.20 -2.60
CA TRP A 188 10.34 3.27 -1.55
C TRP A 188 9.76 1.87 -1.80
N LEU A 189 8.46 1.79 -2.11
CA LEU A 189 7.80 0.51 -2.40
C LEU A 189 8.37 -0.16 -3.66
N GLN A 190 8.66 0.62 -4.71
CA GLN A 190 9.32 0.14 -5.93
C GLN A 190 10.69 -0.49 -5.65
N GLN A 191 11.46 0.07 -4.73
CA GLN A 191 12.76 -0.49 -4.36
C GLN A 191 12.59 -1.84 -3.68
N ARG A 192 11.65 -1.96 -2.73
CA ARG A 192 11.37 -3.20 -2.00
C ARG A 192 10.79 -4.33 -2.84
N LEU A 193 10.05 -3.99 -3.89
CA LEU A 193 9.50 -4.98 -4.82
C LEU A 193 10.52 -5.47 -5.87
N ARG A 194 11.67 -4.78 -5.97
CA ARG A 194 12.75 -5.12 -6.90
C ARG A 194 13.91 -5.88 -6.25
N GLU A 195 14.03 -5.79 -4.93
CA GLU A 195 14.89 -6.63 -4.07
C GLU A 195 14.30 -8.05 -4.00
#